data_AF-A0A1U7GI04-F1
#
_entry.id   AF-A0A1U7GI04-F1
#
_cell.length_a   1.000
_cell.length_b   1.000
_cell.length_c   1.000
_cell.angle_alpha   90.00
_cell.angle_beta   90.00
_cell.angle_gamma   90.00
#
_symmetry.space_group_name_H-M   'P 1'
#
loop_
_entity.id
_entity.type
_entity.pdbx_description
1 polymer ?
#
loop_
_entity_poly.entity_id
_entity_poly.type
_entity_poly.pdbx_seq_one_letter_code
_entity_poly.pdbx_strand_id
1 'polypeptide(L)'
;MENGESQVWGRVTARGKPLTQGTVVFMPLAERDVTWGAGHLDGQGRFHLSASRSDVPLLPGRYSVYIKAPTRVDPAEARLVPIDGYPVPAKYLDANAPIIQVEIKDEPTRFDFNLDD
;
A
#
# COMPACT_ATOMS: atom_id res chain seq x y z
N MET A 1 -0.60 -25.89 -9.88
CA MET A 1 -0.92 -24.54 -10.38
C MET A 1 -0.48 -23.61 -9.27
N GLU A 2 0.72 -23.03 -9.37
CA GLU A 2 1.11 -21.97 -8.43
C GLU A 2 0.28 -20.75 -8.80
N ASN A 3 -0.65 -20.37 -7.91
CA ASN A 3 -1.34 -19.11 -8.03
C ASN A 3 -0.25 -18.03 -8.06
N GLY A 4 -0.23 -17.19 -9.09
CA GLY A 4 0.71 -16.07 -9.26
C GLY A 4 0.48 -14.96 -8.24
N GLU A 5 0.45 -15.32 -6.96
CA GLU A 5 0.42 -14.41 -5.83
C GLU A 5 1.86 -13.95 -5.58
N SER A 6 2.06 -12.63 -5.46
CA SER A 6 3.37 -12.13 -5.07
C SER A 6 3.69 -12.61 -3.66
N GLN A 7 4.95 -12.95 -3.42
CA GLN A 7 5.51 -13.25 -2.12
C GLN A 7 6.12 -11.98 -1.49
N VAL A 8 5.58 -10.81 -1.84
CA VAL A 8 5.88 -9.53 -1.19
C VAL A 8 4.88 -9.29 -0.08
N TRP A 9 5.39 -9.08 1.13
CA TRP A 9 4.57 -8.90 2.32
C TRP A 9 5.25 -7.99 3.33
N GLY A 10 4.56 -7.66 4.40
CA GLY A 10 5.15 -6.79 5.40
C GLY A 10 4.21 -6.34 6.49
N ARG A 11 4.68 -5.36 7.26
CA ARG A 11 3.93 -4.73 8.34
C ARG A 11 4.02 -3.21 8.27
N VAL A 12 2.92 -2.54 8.58
CA VAL A 12 2.85 -1.09 8.69
C VAL A 12 2.55 -0.69 10.13
N THR A 13 3.33 0.26 10.64
CA THR A 13 3.07 0.95 11.90
C THR A 13 2.91 2.45 11.66
N ALA A 14 2.06 3.08 12.46
CA ALA A 14 1.94 4.53 12.53
C ALA A 14 1.83 4.94 14.01
N ARG A 15 2.61 5.94 14.41
CA ARG A 15 2.68 6.44 15.79
C ARG A 15 3.01 5.34 16.79
N GLY A 16 3.96 4.47 16.43
CA GLY A 16 4.39 3.32 17.23
C GLY A 16 3.35 2.19 17.40
N LYS A 17 2.21 2.23 16.70
CA LYS A 17 1.16 1.21 16.76
C LYS A 17 0.94 0.55 15.40
N PRO A 18 0.48 -0.71 15.34
CA PRO A 18 0.09 -1.33 14.08
C PRO A 18 -1.01 -0.53 13.38
N LEU A 19 -0.83 -0.26 12.09
CA LEU A 19 -1.85 0.42 11.29
C LEU A 19 -2.86 -0.63 10.80
N THR A 20 -4.03 -0.69 11.43
CA THR A 20 -4.97 -1.81 11.27
C THR A 20 -5.99 -1.63 10.14
N GLN A 21 -5.93 -0.52 9.40
CA GLN A 21 -6.85 -0.19 8.31
C GLN A 21 -6.12 0.57 7.21
N GLY A 22 -6.61 0.40 5.98
CA GLY A 22 -6.05 1.02 4.78
C GLY A 22 -5.37 0.00 3.87
N THR A 23 -4.75 0.51 2.82
CA THR A 23 -4.16 -0.31 1.77
C THR A 23 -2.76 0.22 1.44
N VAL A 24 -1.78 -0.67 1.39
CA VAL A 24 -0.44 -0.37 0.87
C VAL A 24 -0.47 -0.52 -0.64
N VAL A 25 -0.01 0.49 -1.38
CA VAL A 25 -0.06 0.50 -2.85
C VAL A 25 1.34 0.60 -3.42
N PHE A 26 1.66 -0.26 -4.39
CA PHE A 26 2.94 -0.29 -5.07
C PHE A 26 2.77 0.16 -6.53
N MET A 27 3.57 1.14 -6.93
CA MET A 27 3.60 1.67 -8.30
C MET A 27 5.03 1.57 -8.85
N PRO A 28 5.27 0.95 -10.01
CA PRO A 28 6.60 0.93 -10.62
C PRO A 28 7.07 2.37 -10.85
N LEU A 29 8.30 2.69 -10.44
CA LEU A 29 8.82 4.06 -10.57
C LEU A 29 8.96 4.49 -12.05
N ALA A 30 9.15 3.52 -12.94
CA ALA A 30 9.19 3.72 -14.40
C ALA A 30 7.80 4.04 -15.00
N GLU A 31 6.71 3.67 -14.31
CA GLU A 31 5.32 3.80 -14.76
C GLU A 31 4.47 4.41 -13.63
N ARG A 32 4.75 5.69 -13.31
CA ARG A 32 4.22 6.36 -12.11
C ARG A 32 2.69 6.43 -12.02
N ASP A 33 2.00 6.32 -13.15
CA ASP A 33 0.52 6.37 -13.22
C ASP A 33 -0.14 4.99 -13.14
N VAL A 34 0.65 3.92 -13.02
CA VAL A 34 0.16 2.54 -12.99
C VAL A 34 0.34 1.95 -11.59
N THR A 35 -0.78 1.61 -10.96
CA THR A 35 -0.73 0.73 -9.79
C THR A 35 -0.44 -0.69 -10.26
N TRP A 36 0.68 -1.26 -9.83
CA TRP A 36 0.96 -2.66 -10.10
C TRP A 36 0.13 -3.56 -9.17
N GLY A 37 0.11 -3.24 -7.88
CA GLY A 37 -0.54 -4.09 -6.89
C GLY A 37 -0.78 -3.37 -5.57
N ALA A 38 -1.60 -4.01 -4.74
CA ALA A 38 -2.04 -3.47 -3.48
C ALA A 38 -2.19 -4.56 -2.41
N GLY A 39 -1.99 -4.19 -1.15
CA GLY A 39 -2.16 -5.08 0.01
C GLY A 39 -3.02 -4.42 1.08
N HIS A 40 -4.15 -5.04 1.41
CA HIS A 40 -5.01 -4.57 2.50
C HIS A 40 -4.36 -4.89 3.85
N LEU A 41 -4.44 -3.94 4.78
CA LEU A 41 -3.92 -4.11 6.13
C LEU A 41 -4.89 -4.92 6.99
N ASP A 42 -4.36 -5.91 7.70
CA ASP A 42 -5.10 -6.69 8.69
C ASP A 42 -5.08 -6.03 10.10
N GLY A 43 -5.78 -6.65 11.07
CA GLY A 43 -5.83 -6.17 12.46
C GLY A 43 -4.48 -6.15 13.20
N GLN A 44 -3.40 -6.66 12.59
CA GLN A 44 -2.03 -6.63 13.10
C GLN A 44 -1.13 -5.68 12.28
N GLY A 45 -1.72 -4.95 11.33
CA GLY A 45 -1.06 -4.06 10.39
C GLY A 45 -0.21 -4.80 9.35
N ARG A 46 -0.49 -6.08 9.09
CA ARG A 46 0.22 -6.85 8.07
C ARG A 46 -0.48 -6.72 6.73
N PHE A 47 0.30 -6.78 5.66
CA PHE A 47 -0.21 -6.85 4.29
C PHE A 47 0.47 -7.99 3.53
N HIS A 48 -0.24 -8.53 2.55
CA HIS A 48 0.33 -9.27 1.43
C HIS A 48 0.00 -8.51 0.16
N LEU A 49 0.98 -8.35 -0.71
CA LEU A 49 0.82 -7.62 -1.94
C LEU A 49 0.20 -8.53 -3.00
N SER A 50 -0.87 -8.07 -3.64
CA SER A 50 -1.52 -8.77 -4.73
C SER A 50 -1.55 -7.90 -5.98
N ALA A 51 -1.33 -8.49 -7.14
CA ALA A 51 -1.38 -7.79 -8.41
C ALA A 51 -2.79 -7.20 -8.64
N SER A 52 -2.87 -5.95 -9.12
CA SER A 52 -4.14 -5.35 -9.56
C SER A 52 -4.65 -5.98 -10.86
N ARG A 53 -3.76 -6.65 -11.60
CA ARG A 53 -4.04 -7.38 -12.83
C ARG A 53 -3.31 -8.71 -12.80
N SER A 54 -4.05 -9.81 -12.89
CA SER A 54 -3.48 -11.17 -12.81
C SER A 54 -2.58 -11.55 -13.99
N ASP A 55 -2.69 -10.84 -15.12
CA ASP A 55 -1.89 -11.06 -16.32
C ASP A 55 -0.56 -10.29 -16.33
N VAL A 56 -0.30 -9.47 -15.31
CA VAL A 56 0.92 -8.65 -15.21
C VAL A 56 1.80 -9.20 -14.06
N PRO A 57 2.97 -9.79 -14.35
CA PRO A 57 3.85 -10.32 -13.32
C PRO A 57 4.48 -9.19 -12.49
N LEU A 58 4.92 -9.50 -11.27
CA LEU A 58 5.79 -8.60 -10.52
C LEU A 58 7.17 -8.63 -11.16
N LEU A 59 7.70 -7.46 -11.51
CA LEU A 59 9.03 -7.36 -12.11
C LEU A 59 10.02 -6.81 -11.06
N PRO A 60 11.26 -7.30 -11.02
CA PRO A 60 12.32 -6.66 -10.26
C PRO A 60 12.48 -5.19 -10.68
N GLY A 61 12.64 -4.30 -9.70
CA GLY A 61 12.74 -2.88 -9.96
C GLY A 61 12.43 -2.00 -8.75
N ARG A 62 12.40 -0.69 -9.00
CA ARG A 62 12.05 0.31 -7.98
C ARG A 62 10.57 0.62 -8.02
N TYR A 63 9.97 0.66 -6.85
CA TYR A 63 8.55 0.95 -6.67
C TYR A 63 8.37 2.13 -5.72
N SER A 64 7.50 3.05 -6.09
CA SER A 64 6.92 4.03 -5.19
C SER A 64 5.84 3.35 -4.35
N VAL A 65 5.80 3.69 -3.06
CA VAL A 65 4.82 3.17 -2.11
C VAL A 65 4.08 4.33 -1.44
N TYR A 66 2.77 4.21 -1.35
CA TYR A 66 1.93 5.11 -0.54
C TYR A 66 0.84 4.31 0.17
N ILE A 67 0.23 4.93 1.17
CA ILE A 67 -0.90 4.37 1.89
C ILE A 67 -2.18 5.01 1.40
N LYS A 68 -3.12 4.19 0.92
CA LYS A 68 -4.48 4.62 0.66
C LYS A 68 -5.30 4.51 1.96
N ALA A 69 -5.80 5.65 2.43
CA ALA A 69 -6.67 5.71 3.59
C ALA A 69 -7.99 4.95 3.34
N PRO A 70 -8.57 4.29 4.36
CA PRO A 70 -9.91 3.72 4.25
C PRO A 70 -10.93 4.85 4.06
N THR A 71 -12.05 4.51 3.43
CA THR A 71 -13.14 5.45 3.15
C THR A 71 -14.43 5.01 3.83
N ARG A 72 -15.30 5.97 4.13
CA ARG A 72 -16.68 5.77 4.59
C ARG A 72 -17.65 6.44 3.61
N VAL A 73 -18.90 5.99 3.60
CA VAL A 73 -19.96 6.70 2.89
C VAL A 73 -20.36 7.93 3.71
N ASP A 74 -20.36 9.09 3.08
CA ASP A 74 -21.02 10.29 3.60
C ASP A 74 -22.52 10.19 3.34
N PRO A 75 -23.38 10.12 4.39
CA PRO A 75 -24.81 9.97 4.20
C PRO A 75 -25.49 11.24 3.67
N ALA A 76 -24.88 12.43 3.82
CA ALA A 76 -25.44 13.67 3.30
C ALA A 76 -25.18 13.83 1.80
N GLU A 77 -24.01 13.37 1.34
CA GLU A 77 -23.55 13.58 -0.05
C GLU A 77 -23.54 12.29 -0.88
N ALA A 78 -23.90 11.14 -0.28
CA ALA A 78 -23.93 9.82 -0.91
C ALA A 78 -22.62 9.45 -1.65
N ARG A 79 -21.47 9.89 -1.13
CA ARG A 79 -20.15 9.65 -1.72
C ARG A 79 -19.16 9.05 -0.73
N LEU A 80 -18.10 8.43 -1.23
CA LEU A 80 -16.99 7.97 -0.39
C LEU A 80 -16.10 9.14 0.03
N VAL A 81 -15.84 9.26 1.32
CA VAL A 81 -14.91 10.22 1.92
C VAL A 81 -13.88 9.48 2.79
N PRO A 82 -12.65 9.98 2.92
CA PRO A 82 -11.70 9.41 3.88
C PRO A 82 -12.28 9.38 5.30
N ILE A 83 -11.88 8.41 6.11
CA ILE A 83 -12.25 8.42 7.53
C ILE A 83 -11.57 9.57 8.27
N ASP A 84 -12.27 10.13 9.24
CA ASP A 84 -11.72 11.18 10.10
C ASP A 84 -10.67 10.61 11.06
N GLY A 85 -9.62 11.39 11.34
CA GLY A 85 -8.61 11.02 12.33
C GLY A 85 -7.69 9.86 11.93
N TYR A 86 -7.55 9.55 10.64
CA TYR A 86 -6.63 8.51 10.17
C TYR A 86 -5.19 8.80 10.64
N PRO A 87 -4.49 7.86 11.31
CA PRO A 87 -3.28 8.17 12.07
C PRO A 87 -2.02 8.37 11.22
N VAL A 88 -2.13 8.24 9.90
CA VAL A 88 -1.03 8.30 8.94
C VAL A 88 -0.79 9.76 8.50
N PRO A 89 0.43 10.30 8.63
CA PRO A 89 0.77 11.63 8.13
C PRO A 89 0.52 11.79 6.62
N ALA A 90 0.06 12.97 6.21
CA ALA A 90 -0.35 13.25 4.81
C ALA A 90 0.75 12.96 3.77
N LYS A 91 2.04 13.13 4.14
CA LYS A 91 3.19 12.81 3.28
C LYS A 91 3.24 11.35 2.81
N TYR A 92 2.65 10.42 3.57
CA TYR A 92 2.57 9.01 3.21
C TYR A 92 1.29 8.64 2.44
N LEU A 93 0.33 9.58 2.35
CA LEU A 93 -0.93 9.41 1.63
C LEU A 93 -0.88 9.97 0.19
N ASP A 94 0.14 10.76 -0.12
CA ASP A 94 0.26 11.44 -1.40
C ASP A 94 0.70 10.47 -2.51
N ALA A 95 -0.27 10.08 -3.36
CA ALA A 95 -0.02 9.24 -4.52
C ALA A 95 0.73 9.96 -5.65
N ASN A 96 0.68 11.30 -5.70
CA ASN A 96 1.34 12.10 -6.74
C ASN A 96 2.80 12.39 -6.40
N ALA A 97 3.11 12.48 -5.11
CA ALA A 97 4.47 12.61 -4.59
C ALA A 97 4.79 11.56 -3.50
N PRO A 98 4.80 10.25 -3.82
CA PRO A 98 5.10 9.22 -2.83
C PRO A 98 6.53 9.38 -2.31
N ILE A 99 6.67 9.51 -0.99
CA ILE A 99 7.98 9.66 -0.35
C ILE A 99 8.68 8.33 -0.09
N ILE A 100 7.92 7.22 -0.06
CA ILE A 100 8.48 5.88 0.16
C ILE A 100 8.85 5.30 -1.19
N GLN A 101 10.09 4.84 -1.29
CA GLN A 101 10.57 4.05 -2.42
C GLN A 101 11.26 2.79 -1.92
N VAL A 102 10.97 1.68 -2.56
CA VAL A 102 11.56 0.38 -2.27
C VAL A 102 12.14 -0.23 -3.54
N GLU A 103 13.09 -1.13 -3.38
CA GLU A 103 13.66 -1.93 -4.46
C GLU A 103 13.28 -3.39 -4.24
N ILE A 104 12.61 -3.99 -5.21
CA ILE A 104 12.31 -5.42 -5.26
C ILE A 104 13.35 -6.04 -6.18
N LYS A 105 14.20 -6.93 -5.65
CA LYS A 105 15.23 -7.62 -6.44
C LYS A 105 14.77 -9.02 -6.85
N ASP A 106 14.12 -9.70 -5.92
CA ASP A 106 13.63 -11.06 -6.03
C ASP A 106 12.44 -11.29 -5.06
N GLU A 107 11.85 -12.48 -5.16
CA GLU A 107 10.80 -12.95 -4.27
C GLU A 107 11.25 -14.26 -3.60
N PRO A 108 10.92 -14.48 -2.31
CA PRO A 108 10.10 -13.64 -1.43
C PRO A 108 10.83 -12.40 -0.89
N THR A 109 10.10 -11.30 -0.69
CA THR A 109 10.65 -10.05 -0.12
C THR A 109 9.73 -9.46 0.94
N ARG A 110 10.31 -8.99 2.05
CA ARG A 110 9.58 -8.33 3.15
C ARG A 110 9.89 -6.84 3.23
N PHE A 111 8.85 -6.01 3.37
CA PHE A 111 8.97 -4.58 3.69
C PHE A 111 8.19 -4.18 4.93
N ASP A 112 8.88 -3.70 5.97
CA ASP A 112 8.23 -3.08 7.12
C ASP A 112 8.29 -1.56 6.99
N PHE A 113 7.14 -0.89 7.16
CA PHE A 113 7.01 0.56 7.02
C PHE A 113 6.64 1.18 8.36
N ASN A 114 7.46 2.13 8.82
CA ASN A 114 7.12 2.99 9.95
C ASN A 114 6.74 4.39 9.47
N LEU A 115 5.49 4.79 9.72
CA LEU A 115 4.87 5.99 9.18
C LEU A 115 4.78 7.10 10.24
N ASP A 116 5.93 7.42 10.81
CA ASP A 116 6.08 8.46 11.82
C ASP A 116 6.53 9.81 11.20
N ASP A 117 6.38 10.90 11.96
CA ASP A 117 6.78 12.24 11.50
C ASP A 117 8.30 12.42 11.46
#